data_AF-A0A2A2YA17-F1
#
_entry.id   AF-A0A2A2YA17-F1
#
_cell.length_a   1.000
_cell.length_b   1.000
_cell.length_c   1.000
_cell.angle_alpha   90.00
_cell.angle_beta   90.00
_cell.angle_gamma   90.00
#
_symmetry.space_group_name_H-M   'P 1'
#
loop_
_entity.id
_entity.type
_entity.pdbx_description
1 polymer ?
#
loop_
_entity_poly.entity_id
_entity_poly.type
_entity_poly.pdbx_seq_one_letter_code
_entity_poly.pdbx_strand_id
1 'polypeptide(L)'
;MSFFVDLSIQLANPPFPVYDRAVRVHYLIAVILCVITISVVWWNGVKRKDFLTPPPDQRLVEVHHSTAIDLEATDGIAQDLPAKAILVKPTKLTLPDSAQESNPQVKEDELVVLGDLTVSPGLDCYADLAEKGSDFLVAMATELETKGELQRALLAWERVLDAVKPVPEQYELASKAILRLSPQLPLWNVDPSTVFVVRLQVGCDGETAELLEPVLIELCTLLNTGTSGIVEIKPKVNIGPRPSEDAPKLRIALWFSGRDEKSTQSKTVTIPSDHTDPTVLRNLVLTSAYKLIREDVSSHTEFQAPIAHQEPQDPLPLFQSSVSRLLWQEFARRLNTPAP
;
A
#
# COMPACT_ATOMS: atom_id res chain seq x y z
N MET A 1 34.60 24.07 -20.45
CA MET A 1 33.58 24.05 -19.38
C MET A 1 33.41 22.60 -18.96
N SER A 2 34.09 22.18 -17.90
CA SER A 2 34.02 20.81 -17.38
C SER A 2 33.03 20.80 -16.23
N PHE A 3 31.92 20.10 -16.39
CA PHE A 3 30.97 19.84 -15.32
C PHE A 3 31.53 18.73 -14.42
N PHE A 4 31.91 19.10 -13.21
CA PHE A 4 32.20 18.15 -12.13
C PHE A 4 30.88 17.75 -11.46
N VAL A 5 30.58 16.45 -11.45
CA VAL A 5 29.50 15.92 -10.60
C VAL A 5 30.13 15.64 -9.24
N ASP A 6 29.76 16.46 -8.26
CA ASP A 6 30.14 16.26 -6.86
C ASP A 6 29.12 15.31 -6.22
N LEU A 7 29.45 14.01 -6.20
CA LEU A 7 28.63 13.00 -5.54
C LEU A 7 29.02 12.92 -4.05
N SER A 8 28.77 14.01 -3.33
CA SER A 8 28.91 14.04 -1.87
C SER A 8 27.68 13.42 -1.22
N ILE A 9 27.69 12.09 -1.08
CA ILE A 9 26.78 11.40 -0.16
C ILE A 9 27.33 11.62 1.26
N GLN A 10 26.75 12.58 1.98
CA GLN A 10 26.94 12.69 3.43
C GLN A 10 26.16 11.57 4.12
N LEU A 11 26.77 10.39 4.22
CA LEU A 11 26.39 9.39 5.19
C LEU A 11 27.12 9.69 6.49
N ALA A 12 26.36 9.97 7.55
CA ALA A 12 26.89 10.07 8.90
C ALA A 12 27.49 8.72 9.33
N ASN A 13 28.78 8.75 9.64
CA ASN A 13 29.61 7.82 10.40
C ASN A 13 29.04 6.42 10.74
N PRO A 14 29.57 5.38 10.09
CA PRO A 14 29.97 4.14 10.76
C PRO A 14 31.50 3.97 10.74
N PRO A 15 32.08 3.08 11.58
CA PRO A 15 33.51 2.99 11.80
C PRO A 15 34.16 2.18 10.68
N PHE A 16 34.46 2.84 9.55
CA PHE A 16 35.29 2.23 8.51
C PHE A 16 36.70 2.84 8.53
N PRO A 17 37.74 2.01 8.29
CA PRO A 17 39.12 2.47 8.34
C PRO A 17 39.36 3.56 7.29
N VAL A 18 40.07 4.62 7.71
CA VAL A 18 40.45 5.75 6.87
C VAL A 18 41.37 5.25 5.75
N TYR A 19 40.85 5.16 4.53
CA TYR A 19 41.64 4.89 3.33
C TYR A 19 42.24 6.21 2.82
N ASP A 20 43.51 6.45 3.15
CA ASP A 20 44.23 7.72 2.88
C ASP A 20 44.69 7.90 1.42
N ARG A 21 43.98 7.29 0.46
CA ARG A 21 44.21 7.52 -0.98
C ARG A 21 42.88 7.49 -1.73
N ALA A 22 42.37 8.68 -2.04
CA ALA A 22 41.32 8.84 -3.03
C ALA A 22 41.88 8.43 -4.41
N VAL A 23 41.69 7.18 -4.81
CA VAL A 23 41.99 6.72 -6.18
C VAL A 23 40.92 7.30 -7.09
N ARG A 24 41.25 8.41 -7.77
CA ARG A 24 40.36 9.04 -8.74
C ARG A 24 40.33 8.20 -10.02
N VAL A 25 39.26 7.43 -10.20
CA VAL A 25 39.02 6.67 -11.44
C VAL A 25 38.34 7.59 -12.46
N HIS A 26 38.94 7.70 -13.64
CA HIS A 26 38.38 8.54 -14.71
C HIS A 26 37.01 7.99 -15.16
N TYR A 27 36.02 8.84 -15.37
CA TYR A 27 34.63 8.41 -15.65
C TYR A 27 34.52 7.47 -16.85
N LEU A 28 35.34 7.69 -17.89
CA LEU A 28 35.42 6.80 -19.06
C LEU A 28 35.79 5.35 -18.68
N ILE A 29 36.69 5.17 -17.71
CA ILE A 29 37.09 3.84 -17.22
C ILE A 29 35.91 3.18 -16.50
N ALA A 30 35.20 3.92 -15.66
CA ALA A 30 34.03 3.41 -14.94
C ALA A 30 32.89 3.01 -15.88
N VAL A 31 32.60 3.83 -16.90
CA VAL A 31 31.56 3.54 -17.91
C VAL A 31 31.93 2.30 -18.71
N ILE A 32 33.18 2.19 -19.18
CA ILE A 32 33.64 1.01 -19.93
C ILE A 32 33.53 -0.26 -19.07
N LEU A 33 33.90 -0.21 -17.79
CA LEU A 33 33.75 -1.33 -16.86
C LEU A 33 32.29 -1.73 -16.65
N CYS A 34 31.37 -0.77 -16.52
CA CYS A 34 29.94 -1.06 -16.42
C CYS A 34 29.40 -1.74 -17.68
N VAL A 35 29.79 -1.26 -18.87
CA VAL A 35 29.35 -1.85 -20.14
C VAL A 35 29.92 -3.27 -20.31
N ILE A 36 31.19 -3.49 -19.94
CA ILE A 36 31.81 -4.82 -20.00
C ILE A 36 31.11 -5.79 -19.04
N THR A 37 30.85 -5.38 -17.80
CA THR A 37 30.21 -6.26 -16.81
C THR A 37 28.80 -6.65 -17.23
N ILE A 38 27.99 -5.70 -17.70
CA ILE A 38 26.65 -5.98 -18.25
C ILE A 38 26.74 -6.90 -19.46
N SER A 39 27.67 -6.64 -20.39
CA SER A 39 27.85 -7.45 -21.59
C SER A 39 28.29 -8.88 -21.27
N VAL A 40 29.17 -9.08 -20.28
CA VAL A 40 29.64 -10.41 -19.84
C VAL A 40 28.53 -11.17 -19.12
N VAL A 41 27.76 -10.51 -18.25
CA VAL A 41 26.62 -11.13 -17.57
C VAL A 41 25.55 -11.54 -18.57
N TRP A 42 25.20 -10.65 -19.49
CA TRP A 42 24.25 -10.92 -20.55
C TRP A 42 24.73 -12.06 -21.46
N TRP A 43 25.97 -11.98 -21.97
CA TRP A 43 26.54 -13.04 -22.81
C TRP A 43 26.57 -14.40 -22.10
N ASN A 44 26.94 -14.44 -20.82
CA ASN A 44 26.90 -15.70 -20.06
C ASN A 44 25.48 -16.25 -19.89
N GLY A 45 24.48 -15.40 -19.75
CA GLY A 45 23.07 -15.79 -19.65
C GLY A 45 22.46 -16.26 -20.98
N VAL A 46 22.97 -15.78 -22.11
CA VAL A 46 22.36 -15.96 -23.43
C VAL A 46 23.13 -16.98 -24.29
N LYS A 47 24.45 -17.12 -24.13
CA LYS A 47 25.32 -17.95 -25.01
C LYS A 47 24.98 -19.44 -25.10
N ARG A 48 24.20 -19.98 -24.15
CA ARG A 48 23.78 -21.39 -24.12
C ARG A 48 22.28 -21.56 -24.37
N LYS A 49 21.55 -20.47 -24.62
CA LYS A 49 20.12 -20.50 -24.89
C LYS A 49 19.94 -20.41 -26.39
N ASP A 50 19.23 -21.39 -26.92
CA ASP A 50 18.80 -21.40 -28.31
C ASP A 50 17.45 -20.69 -28.39
N PHE A 51 17.41 -19.56 -29.10
CA PHE A 51 16.21 -18.74 -29.29
C PHE A 51 15.62 -18.86 -30.69
N LEU A 52 16.28 -19.59 -31.58
CA LEU A 52 15.92 -19.70 -32.99
C LEU A 52 15.33 -21.07 -33.34
N THR A 53 15.56 -22.07 -32.49
CA THR A 53 14.99 -23.40 -32.66
C THR A 53 13.81 -23.59 -31.71
N PRO A 54 12.59 -23.89 -32.20
CA PRO A 54 11.46 -24.19 -31.33
C PRO A 54 11.78 -25.41 -30.45
N PRO A 55 11.40 -25.40 -29.16
CA PRO A 55 11.73 -26.49 -28.25
C PRO A 55 11.07 -27.79 -28.71
N PRO A 56 11.78 -28.94 -28.68
CA PRO A 56 11.20 -30.24 -29.01
C PRO A 56 10.11 -30.61 -27.99
N ASP A 57 9.01 -31.19 -28.49
CA ASP A 57 7.77 -31.48 -27.74
C ASP A 57 7.98 -32.19 -26.40
N GLN A 58 9.07 -32.94 -26.25
CA GLN A 58 9.42 -33.64 -25.01
C GLN A 58 9.74 -32.69 -23.84
N ARG A 59 10.28 -31.50 -24.09
CA ARG A 59 10.53 -30.50 -23.02
C ARG A 59 9.28 -29.74 -22.59
N LEU A 60 8.28 -29.61 -23.47
CA LEU A 60 6.99 -29.03 -23.09
C LEU A 60 6.25 -29.95 -22.12
N VAL A 61 6.33 -31.27 -22.33
CA VAL A 61 5.74 -32.27 -21.41
C VAL A 61 6.44 -32.27 -20.05
N GLU A 62 7.77 -32.11 -19.99
CA GLU A 62 8.51 -32.04 -18.72
C GLU A 62 8.22 -30.74 -17.93
N VAL A 63 8.03 -29.61 -18.64
CA VAL A 63 7.59 -28.35 -18.01
C VAL A 63 6.14 -28.47 -17.51
N HIS A 64 5.24 -29.08 -18.29
CA HIS A 64 3.87 -29.34 -17.83
C HIS A 64 3.83 -30.29 -16.62
N HIS A 65 4.71 -31.30 -16.57
CA HIS A 65 4.77 -32.26 -15.46
C HIS A 65 5.40 -31.65 -14.19
N SER A 66 6.41 -30.78 -14.32
CA SER A 66 7.00 -30.07 -13.17
C SER A 66 6.07 -28.98 -12.63
N THR A 67 5.36 -28.27 -13.51
CA THR A 67 4.35 -27.29 -13.11
C THR A 67 3.14 -27.98 -12.45
N ALA A 68 2.77 -29.19 -12.90
CA ALA A 68 1.71 -29.98 -12.27
C ALA A 68 2.11 -30.52 -10.88
N ILE A 69 3.36 -30.97 -10.69
CA ILE A 69 3.86 -31.43 -9.38
C ILE A 69 3.93 -30.27 -8.37
N ASP A 70 4.37 -29.08 -8.80
CA ASP A 70 4.44 -27.90 -7.91
C ASP A 70 3.04 -27.33 -7.57
N LEU A 71 2.04 -27.53 -8.44
CA LEU A 71 0.64 -27.20 -8.15
C LEU A 71 -0.04 -28.25 -7.25
N GLU A 72 0.27 -29.54 -7.38
CA GLU A 72 -0.32 -30.61 -6.55
C GLU A 72 0.19 -30.63 -5.10
N ALA A 73 1.34 -30.02 -4.79
CA ALA A 73 1.86 -29.95 -3.42
C ALA A 73 1.08 -28.97 -2.51
N THR A 74 0.14 -28.18 -3.05
CA THR A 74 -0.58 -27.13 -2.30
C THR A 74 -2.09 -27.27 -2.29
N ASP A 75 -2.66 -28.45 -2.59
CA ASP A 75 -4.12 -28.63 -2.53
C ASP A 75 -4.52 -29.83 -1.67
N GLY A 76 -4.62 -29.57 -0.36
CA GLY A 76 -5.43 -30.35 0.55
C GLY A 76 -6.88 -29.85 0.57
N ILE A 77 -7.59 -29.87 -0.56
CA ILE A 77 -9.05 -29.72 -0.59
C ILE A 77 -9.62 -30.74 -1.58
N ALA A 78 -10.63 -31.47 -1.10
CA ALA A 78 -11.17 -32.69 -1.67
C ALA A 78 -11.59 -32.60 -3.15
N GLN A 79 -11.18 -33.62 -3.91
CA GLN A 79 -11.62 -33.94 -5.27
C GLN A 79 -13.12 -34.27 -5.31
N ASP A 80 -13.81 -33.77 -6.35
CA ASP A 80 -14.95 -34.48 -6.91
C ASP A 80 -14.77 -34.63 -8.44
N LEU A 81 -14.97 -35.87 -8.91
CA LEU A 81 -14.59 -36.38 -10.24
C LEU A 81 -15.54 -35.94 -11.37
N PRO A 82 -15.10 -35.98 -12.65
CA PRO A 82 -15.77 -35.33 -13.76
C PRO A 82 -16.91 -36.17 -14.38
N ALA A 83 -18.03 -35.50 -14.69
CA ALA A 83 -19.14 -36.10 -15.43
C ALA A 83 -18.76 -36.41 -16.89
N LYS A 84 -18.92 -37.68 -17.26
CA LYS A 84 -18.80 -38.22 -18.62
C LYS A 84 -19.75 -37.52 -19.60
N ALA A 85 -19.21 -37.14 -20.75
CA ALA A 85 -19.97 -36.78 -21.95
C ALA A 85 -20.90 -37.93 -22.37
N ILE A 86 -22.21 -37.64 -22.47
CA ILE A 86 -23.19 -38.55 -23.08
C ILE A 86 -23.75 -37.90 -24.34
N LEU A 87 -23.58 -38.67 -25.40
CA LEU A 87 -24.05 -38.56 -26.78
C LEU A 87 -25.54 -38.18 -26.88
N VAL A 88 -25.85 -37.16 -27.68
CA VAL A 88 -27.22 -36.78 -28.05
C VAL A 88 -27.86 -37.87 -28.93
N LYS A 89 -29.10 -38.26 -28.61
CA LYS A 89 -30.04 -38.90 -29.55
C LYS A 89 -31.44 -38.29 -29.36
N PRO A 90 -32.14 -37.88 -30.45
CA PRO A 90 -33.37 -37.08 -30.36
C PRO A 90 -34.61 -37.98 -30.38
N THR A 91 -35.58 -37.81 -29.48
CA THR A 91 -36.96 -38.32 -29.68
C THR A 91 -37.98 -37.60 -28.77
N LYS A 92 -38.79 -36.74 -29.42
CA LYS A 92 -40.26 -36.63 -29.39
C LYS A 92 -41.02 -36.27 -28.08
N LEU A 93 -41.63 -35.07 -28.16
CA LEU A 93 -42.93 -34.60 -27.63
C LEU A 93 -43.67 -35.48 -26.60
N THR A 94 -43.95 -34.91 -25.43
CA THR A 94 -45.29 -34.92 -24.81
C THR A 94 -45.44 -33.70 -23.89
N LEU A 95 -46.39 -32.80 -24.18
CA LEU A 95 -47.00 -31.85 -23.23
C LEU A 95 -48.10 -32.61 -22.46
N PRO A 96 -48.34 -32.32 -21.17
CA PRO A 96 -49.32 -31.28 -20.87
C PRO A 96 -49.08 -30.42 -19.61
N ASP A 97 -49.50 -29.16 -19.78
CA ASP A 97 -50.20 -28.23 -18.90
C ASP A 97 -49.69 -27.75 -17.51
N SER A 98 -49.58 -26.42 -17.51
CA SER A 98 -50.15 -25.44 -16.57
C SER A 98 -49.38 -24.99 -15.33
N ALA A 99 -49.08 -23.69 -15.39
CA ALA A 99 -49.04 -22.69 -14.32
C ALA A 99 -47.85 -22.73 -13.35
N GLN A 100 -46.76 -22.06 -13.74
CA GLN A 100 -46.25 -20.96 -12.92
C GLN A 100 -45.37 -20.05 -13.78
N GLU A 101 -45.91 -18.90 -14.15
CA GLU A 101 -45.12 -17.73 -14.54
C GLU A 101 -44.25 -17.33 -13.34
N SER A 102 -42.98 -17.73 -13.36
CA SER A 102 -41.93 -16.99 -12.68
C SER A 102 -41.00 -16.48 -13.75
N ASN A 103 -41.31 -15.28 -14.23
CA ASN A 103 -40.44 -14.42 -15.01
C ASN A 103 -39.02 -14.46 -14.41
N PRO A 104 -38.00 -15.04 -15.07
CA PRO A 104 -36.64 -14.73 -14.70
C PRO A 104 -36.40 -13.31 -15.20
N GLN A 105 -36.49 -12.33 -14.30
CA GLN A 105 -35.80 -11.06 -14.50
C GLN A 105 -34.32 -11.40 -14.68
N VAL A 106 -33.93 -11.52 -15.94
CA VAL A 106 -32.56 -11.32 -16.38
C VAL A 106 -32.22 -9.92 -15.89
N LYS A 107 -31.41 -9.82 -14.82
CA LYS A 107 -30.67 -8.61 -14.52
C LYS A 107 -29.89 -8.31 -15.79
N GLU A 108 -30.34 -7.30 -16.52
CA GLU A 108 -29.54 -6.69 -17.58
C GLU A 108 -28.16 -6.43 -16.99
N ASP A 109 -27.12 -6.97 -17.63
CA ASP A 109 -25.74 -6.64 -17.35
C ASP A 109 -25.63 -5.12 -17.50
N GLU A 110 -25.73 -4.41 -16.39
CA GLU A 110 -25.48 -2.98 -16.34
C GLU A 110 -24.00 -2.82 -16.68
N LEU A 111 -23.72 -2.63 -17.97
CA LEU A 111 -22.38 -2.48 -18.52
C LEU A 111 -21.61 -1.53 -17.61
N VAL A 112 -20.56 -2.04 -16.97
CA VAL A 112 -19.81 -1.25 -16.01
C VAL A 112 -19.13 -0.10 -16.77
N VAL A 113 -19.62 1.12 -16.53
CA VAL A 113 -19.12 2.31 -17.23
C VAL A 113 -17.75 2.67 -16.64
N LEU A 114 -16.67 2.26 -17.31
CA LEU A 114 -15.29 2.49 -16.86
C LEU A 114 -14.79 3.93 -17.06
N GLY A 115 -15.56 4.75 -17.78
CA GLY A 115 -15.18 6.10 -18.19
C GLY A 115 -14.18 6.12 -19.36
N ASP A 116 -13.63 7.31 -19.63
CA ASP A 116 -12.58 7.49 -20.63
C ASP A 116 -11.22 7.08 -20.06
N LEU A 117 -10.66 5.99 -20.59
CA LEU A 117 -9.37 5.43 -20.17
C LEU A 117 -8.17 6.19 -20.74
N THR A 118 -8.37 7.04 -21.75
CA THR A 118 -7.28 7.78 -22.41
C THR A 118 -6.76 8.96 -21.60
N VAL A 119 -7.58 9.47 -20.67
CA VAL A 119 -7.22 10.58 -19.78
C VAL A 119 -6.52 10.04 -18.53
N SER A 120 -5.59 10.79 -17.95
CA SER A 120 -5.01 10.41 -16.65
C SER A 120 -6.03 10.62 -15.52
N PRO A 121 -6.28 9.64 -14.63
CA PRO A 121 -7.26 9.79 -13.58
C PRO A 121 -6.79 10.75 -12.47
N GLY A 122 -7.72 11.50 -11.89
CA GLY A 122 -7.53 12.21 -10.62
C GLY A 122 -7.55 11.27 -9.42
N LEU A 123 -7.13 11.74 -8.24
CA LEU A 123 -7.11 10.92 -7.02
C LEU A 123 -8.52 10.62 -6.49
N ASP A 124 -9.46 11.51 -6.79
CA ASP A 124 -10.90 11.45 -6.48
C ASP A 124 -11.71 10.67 -7.52
N CYS A 125 -11.07 10.13 -8.56
CA CYS A 125 -11.76 9.39 -9.61
C CYS A 125 -12.60 8.24 -9.02
N TYR A 126 -13.80 8.06 -9.58
CA TYR A 126 -14.81 7.07 -9.17
C TYR A 126 -15.47 7.31 -7.81
N ALA A 127 -15.12 8.39 -7.08
CA ALA A 127 -15.82 8.74 -5.83
C ALA A 127 -17.29 9.11 -6.07
N ASP A 128 -17.59 9.72 -7.20
CA ASP A 128 -18.94 10.06 -7.68
C ASP A 128 -19.82 8.83 -7.92
N LEU A 129 -19.20 7.66 -8.15
CA LEU A 129 -19.92 6.40 -8.37
C LEU A 129 -20.25 5.66 -7.06
N ALA A 130 -19.90 6.23 -5.90
CA ALA A 130 -20.22 5.65 -4.60
C ALA A 130 -21.71 5.39 -4.37
N GLU A 131 -22.59 6.22 -4.97
CA GLU A 131 -24.05 6.05 -4.91
C GLU A 131 -24.54 4.73 -5.52
N LYS A 132 -23.76 4.13 -6.43
CA LYS A 132 -24.06 2.83 -7.04
C LYS A 132 -23.76 1.64 -6.12
N GLY A 133 -23.09 1.89 -5.00
CA GLY A 133 -22.78 0.87 -3.98
C GLY A 133 -21.48 0.10 -4.22
N SER A 134 -21.14 -0.73 -3.24
CA SER A 134 -19.86 -1.47 -3.20
C SER A 134 -19.77 -2.57 -4.26
N ASP A 135 -20.87 -3.27 -4.56
CA ASP A 135 -20.90 -4.31 -5.59
C ASP A 135 -20.46 -3.77 -6.96
N PHE A 136 -20.96 -2.59 -7.32
CA PHE A 136 -20.61 -1.91 -8.57
C PHE A 136 -19.13 -1.51 -8.62
N LEU A 137 -18.60 -0.92 -7.54
CA LEU A 137 -17.19 -0.51 -7.47
C LEU A 137 -16.24 -1.72 -7.48
N VAL A 138 -16.62 -2.84 -6.84
CA VAL A 138 -15.86 -4.10 -6.88
C VAL A 138 -15.82 -4.67 -8.29
N ALA A 139 -16.96 -4.72 -8.98
CA ALA A 139 -17.04 -5.17 -10.37
C ALA A 139 -16.19 -4.30 -11.29
N MET A 140 -16.27 -2.97 -11.12
CA MET A 140 -15.45 -2.00 -11.84
C MET A 140 -13.96 -2.19 -11.61
N ALA A 141 -13.53 -2.30 -10.35
CA ALA A 141 -12.13 -2.48 -10.01
C ALA A 141 -11.59 -3.76 -10.65
N THR A 142 -12.36 -4.85 -10.58
CA THR A 142 -12.03 -6.14 -11.22
C THR A 142 -11.92 -6.00 -12.74
N GLU A 143 -12.87 -5.32 -13.38
CA GLU A 143 -12.84 -5.13 -14.84
C GLU A 143 -11.63 -4.28 -15.27
N LEU A 144 -11.30 -3.21 -14.54
CA LEU A 144 -10.11 -2.39 -14.78
C LEU A 144 -8.83 -3.22 -14.66
N GLU A 145 -8.73 -4.10 -13.66
CA GLU A 145 -7.59 -5.02 -13.54
C GLU A 145 -7.47 -5.95 -14.73
N THR A 146 -8.56 -6.59 -15.15
CA THR A 146 -8.56 -7.52 -16.29
C THR A 146 -8.16 -6.85 -17.61
N LYS A 147 -8.43 -5.55 -17.73
CA LYS A 147 -8.02 -4.71 -18.87
C LYS A 147 -6.58 -4.19 -18.76
N GLY A 148 -5.90 -4.43 -17.64
CA GLY A 148 -4.53 -3.97 -17.39
C GLY A 148 -4.43 -2.52 -16.91
N GLU A 149 -5.55 -1.87 -16.60
CA GLU A 149 -5.61 -0.49 -16.11
C GLU A 149 -5.32 -0.40 -14.61
N LEU A 150 -4.14 -0.88 -14.20
CA LEU A 150 -3.80 -1.12 -12.78
C LEU A 150 -3.91 0.12 -11.89
N GLN A 151 -3.54 1.30 -12.40
CA GLN A 151 -3.64 2.55 -11.65
C GLN A 151 -5.10 2.92 -11.35
N ARG A 152 -5.99 2.75 -12.33
CA ARG A 152 -7.43 3.00 -12.18
C ARG A 152 -8.10 1.94 -11.33
N ALA A 153 -7.69 0.68 -11.49
CA ALA A 153 -8.13 -0.42 -10.63
C ALA A 153 -7.80 -0.14 -9.17
N LEU A 154 -6.57 0.31 -8.87
CA LEU A 154 -6.18 0.66 -7.51
C LEU A 154 -7.07 1.77 -6.93
N LEU A 155 -7.36 2.82 -7.70
CA LEU A 155 -8.28 3.89 -7.26
C LEU A 155 -9.68 3.33 -6.99
N ALA A 156 -10.20 2.49 -7.87
CA ALA A 156 -11.52 1.88 -7.68
C ALA A 156 -11.57 1.00 -6.43
N TRP A 157 -10.51 0.22 -6.13
CA TRP A 157 -10.41 -0.53 -4.86
C TRP A 157 -10.32 0.37 -3.64
N GLU A 158 -9.58 1.48 -3.72
CA GLU A 158 -9.56 2.49 -2.66
C GLU A 158 -10.96 3.08 -2.41
N ARG A 159 -11.73 3.34 -3.49
CA ARG A 159 -13.13 3.79 -3.40
C ARG A 159 -14.07 2.79 -2.73
N VAL A 160 -13.84 1.48 -2.91
CA VAL A 160 -14.57 0.46 -2.16
C VAL A 160 -14.38 0.63 -0.64
N LEU A 161 -13.21 1.11 -0.20
CA LEU A 161 -12.90 1.26 1.22
C LEU A 161 -13.31 2.60 1.83
N ASP A 162 -13.17 3.70 1.09
CA ASP A 162 -13.36 5.05 1.63
C ASP A 162 -14.67 5.74 1.20
N ALA A 163 -15.27 5.38 0.08
CA ALA A 163 -16.45 6.08 -0.45
C ALA A 163 -17.77 5.34 -0.19
N VAL A 164 -17.72 4.04 0.09
CA VAL A 164 -18.90 3.21 0.35
C VAL A 164 -18.75 2.42 1.65
N LYS A 165 -19.82 1.71 2.04
CA LYS A 165 -19.83 0.79 3.20
C LYS A 165 -19.79 -0.65 2.71
N PRO A 166 -18.59 -1.22 2.45
CA PRO A 166 -18.48 -2.60 1.98
C PRO A 166 -18.86 -3.60 3.07
N VAL A 167 -19.35 -4.77 2.66
CA VAL A 167 -19.45 -5.92 3.57
C VAL A 167 -18.06 -6.46 3.89
N PRO A 168 -17.86 -7.21 5.00
CA PRO A 168 -16.53 -7.68 5.41
C PRO A 168 -15.75 -8.43 4.31
N GLU A 169 -16.43 -9.24 3.50
CA GLU A 169 -15.80 -9.98 2.39
C GLU A 169 -15.26 -9.04 1.30
N GLN A 170 -15.99 -7.97 0.98
CA GLN A 170 -15.57 -6.97 0.00
C GLN A 170 -14.44 -6.10 0.53
N TYR A 171 -14.47 -5.80 1.83
CA TYR A 171 -13.37 -5.10 2.50
C TYR A 171 -12.07 -5.90 2.39
N GLU A 172 -12.11 -7.19 2.73
CA GLU A 172 -10.96 -8.08 2.63
C GLU A 172 -10.46 -8.23 1.19
N LEU A 173 -11.38 -8.32 0.23
CA LEU A 173 -11.05 -8.37 -1.19
C LEU A 173 -10.30 -7.11 -1.64
N ALA A 174 -10.85 -5.93 -1.32
CA ALA A 174 -10.25 -4.65 -1.67
C ALA A 174 -8.90 -4.43 -0.97
N SER A 175 -8.80 -4.72 0.32
CA SER A 175 -7.56 -4.66 1.11
C SER A 175 -6.45 -5.51 0.49
N LYS A 176 -6.76 -6.76 0.11
CA LYS A 176 -5.81 -7.66 -0.57
C LYS A 176 -5.43 -7.15 -1.96
N ALA A 177 -6.38 -6.62 -2.72
CA ALA A 177 -6.12 -6.04 -4.03
C ALA A 177 -5.18 -4.83 -3.93
N ILE A 178 -5.42 -3.92 -2.98
CA ILE A 178 -4.57 -2.75 -2.72
C ILE A 178 -3.15 -3.17 -2.36
N LEU A 179 -2.98 -4.12 -1.43
CA LEU A 179 -1.66 -4.62 -1.04
C LEU A 179 -0.91 -5.28 -2.21
N ARG A 180 -1.63 -5.96 -3.12
CA ARG A 180 -1.04 -6.58 -4.31
C ARG A 180 -0.68 -5.54 -5.38
N LEU A 181 -1.53 -4.56 -5.64
CA LEU A 181 -1.37 -3.59 -6.73
C LEU A 181 -0.43 -2.45 -6.39
N SER A 182 -0.45 -1.94 -5.16
CA SER A 182 0.32 -0.75 -4.76
C SER A 182 1.82 -0.85 -5.07
N PRO A 183 2.51 -1.98 -4.80
CA PRO A 183 3.94 -2.10 -5.10
C PRO A 183 4.28 -2.18 -6.59
N GLN A 184 3.29 -2.45 -7.46
CA GLN A 184 3.48 -2.59 -8.90
C GLN A 184 3.41 -1.24 -9.63
N LEU A 185 2.91 -0.21 -8.95
CA LEU A 185 2.68 1.11 -9.52
C LEU A 185 3.76 2.09 -9.05
N PRO A 186 4.11 3.09 -9.88
CA PRO A 186 4.95 4.19 -9.43
C PRO A 186 4.23 4.98 -8.32
N LEU A 187 5.00 5.79 -7.59
CA LEU A 187 4.44 6.76 -6.65
C LEU A 187 3.43 7.66 -7.40
N TRP A 188 2.28 7.88 -6.78
CA TRP A 188 1.23 8.73 -7.35
C TRP A 188 1.73 10.16 -7.57
N ASN A 189 2.47 10.69 -6.60
CA ASN A 189 3.09 11.99 -6.71
C ASN A 189 4.62 11.85 -6.70
N VAL A 190 5.25 12.40 -7.74
CA VAL A 190 6.71 12.45 -7.90
C VAL A 190 7.29 13.86 -7.72
N ASP A 191 6.43 14.88 -7.67
CA ASP A 191 6.86 16.27 -7.47
C ASP A 191 6.92 16.59 -5.98
N PRO A 192 8.13 16.82 -5.41
CA PRO A 192 8.27 17.15 -3.99
C PRO A 192 7.61 18.48 -3.60
N SER A 193 7.32 19.37 -4.57
CA SER A 193 6.74 20.68 -4.29
C SER A 193 5.24 20.64 -3.95
N THR A 194 4.55 19.56 -4.33
CA THR A 194 3.11 19.37 -4.13
C THR A 194 2.79 18.43 -2.96
N VAL A 195 3.82 17.91 -2.27
CA VAL A 195 3.69 16.99 -1.13
C VAL A 195 3.23 17.74 0.11
N PHE A 196 2.23 17.21 0.81
CA PHE A 196 1.85 17.73 2.11
C PHE A 196 2.83 17.27 3.18
N VAL A 197 3.43 18.21 3.91
CA VAL A 197 4.30 17.86 5.05
C VAL A 197 3.44 17.77 6.31
N VAL A 198 3.52 16.65 7.01
CA VAL A 198 2.85 16.40 8.29
C VAL A 198 3.91 15.97 9.31
N ARG A 199 3.78 16.39 10.56
CA ARG A 199 4.67 15.95 11.64
C ARG A 199 3.91 15.02 12.57
N LEU A 200 4.46 13.82 12.81
CA LEU A 200 4.06 12.97 13.92
C LEU A 200 4.82 13.44 15.16
N GLN A 201 4.09 14.06 16.08
CA GLN A 201 4.65 14.67 17.26
C GLN A 201 4.45 13.80 18.49
N VAL A 202 5.52 13.70 19.28
CA VAL A 202 5.53 13.01 20.58
C VAL A 202 5.94 14.02 21.65
N GLY A 203 5.22 14.07 22.77
CA GLY A 203 5.59 14.82 23.97
C GLY A 203 5.88 13.87 25.12
N CYS A 204 7.08 13.89 25.68
CA CYS A 204 7.49 12.99 26.78
C CYS A 204 8.62 13.59 27.62
N ASP A 205 9.02 12.90 28.69
CA ASP A 205 10.24 13.24 29.45
C ASP A 205 11.51 12.85 28.68
N GLY A 206 12.66 13.35 29.15
CA GLY A 206 13.95 13.15 28.46
C GLY A 206 14.41 11.70 28.35
N GLU A 207 14.17 10.87 29.37
CA GLU A 207 14.57 9.45 29.34
C GLU A 207 13.72 8.67 28.33
N THR A 208 12.42 8.94 28.32
CA THR A 208 11.50 8.36 27.33
C THR A 208 11.78 8.86 25.90
N ALA A 209 12.23 10.10 25.74
CA ALA A 209 12.58 10.67 24.44
C ALA A 209 13.74 9.93 23.77
N GLU A 210 14.80 9.60 24.51
CA GLU A 210 15.96 8.83 23.99
C GLU A 210 15.55 7.46 23.46
N LEU A 211 14.54 6.83 24.06
CA LEU A 211 13.99 5.55 23.61
C LEU A 211 13.05 5.72 22.39
N LEU A 212 12.22 6.76 22.37
CA LEU A 212 11.18 6.94 21.36
C LEU A 212 11.68 7.58 20.06
N GLU A 213 12.71 8.41 20.09
CA GLU A 213 13.22 9.08 18.90
C GLU A 213 13.59 8.11 17.76
N PRO A 214 14.40 7.03 17.98
CA PRO A 214 14.70 6.07 16.91
C PRO A 214 13.45 5.33 16.42
N VAL A 215 12.54 4.98 17.34
CA VAL A 215 11.27 4.33 17.00
C VAL A 215 10.43 5.25 16.10
N LEU A 216 10.34 6.53 16.43
CA LEU A 216 9.55 7.49 15.68
C LEU A 216 10.09 7.72 14.28
N ILE A 217 11.42 7.76 14.12
CA ILE A 217 12.10 7.88 12.81
C ILE A 217 11.80 6.65 11.94
N GLU A 218 11.94 5.45 12.49
CA GLU A 218 11.61 4.20 11.79
C GLU A 218 10.15 4.21 11.34
N LEU A 219 9.23 4.53 12.26
CA LEU A 219 7.80 4.55 11.97
C LEU A 219 7.43 5.56 10.90
N CYS A 220 7.95 6.79 10.97
CA CYS A 220 7.69 7.79 9.93
C CYS A 220 8.19 7.32 8.55
N THR A 221 9.36 6.66 8.52
CA THR A 221 9.92 6.08 7.28
C THR A 221 9.00 5.00 6.70
N LEU A 222 8.50 4.10 7.55
CA LEU A 222 7.57 3.05 7.14
C LEU A 222 6.22 3.63 6.68
N LEU A 223 5.66 4.59 7.42
CA LEU A 223 4.39 5.22 7.07
C LEU A 223 4.45 5.96 5.74
N ASN A 224 5.58 6.62 5.43
CA ASN A 224 5.78 7.31 4.16
C ASN A 224 5.61 6.39 2.94
N THR A 225 5.90 5.08 3.07
CA THR A 225 5.69 4.11 1.97
C THR A 225 4.22 3.96 1.57
N GLY A 226 3.30 4.06 2.53
CA GLY A 226 1.85 3.93 2.29
C GLY A 226 1.20 5.19 1.70
N THR A 227 1.88 6.33 1.69
CA THR A 227 1.31 7.61 1.23
C THR A 227 1.41 7.81 -0.29
N SER A 228 2.16 6.95 -1.00
CA SER A 228 2.42 7.07 -2.44
C SER A 228 2.94 8.47 -2.88
N GLY A 229 3.72 9.13 -2.01
CA GLY A 229 4.28 10.46 -2.26
C GLY A 229 3.32 11.63 -2.05
N ILE A 230 2.11 11.39 -1.54
CA ILE A 230 1.11 12.45 -1.29
C ILE A 230 1.44 13.21 0.00
N VAL A 231 1.95 12.50 1.00
CA VAL A 231 2.25 13.04 2.33
C VAL A 231 3.66 12.67 2.73
N GLU A 232 4.42 13.64 3.22
CA GLU A 232 5.70 13.43 3.88
C GLU A 232 5.51 13.56 5.39
N ILE A 233 5.58 12.43 6.09
CA ILE A 233 5.45 12.32 7.55
C ILE A 233 6.84 12.45 8.17
N LYS A 234 7.01 13.43 9.06
CA LYS A 234 8.27 13.69 9.78
C LYS A 234 8.12 13.45 11.29
N PRO A 235 9.13 12.84 11.94
CA PRO A 235 9.14 12.72 13.39
C PRO A 235 9.43 14.09 14.04
N LYS A 236 8.79 14.38 15.17
CA LYS A 236 9.17 15.48 16.06
C LYS A 236 8.97 15.06 17.52
N VAL A 237 10.05 15.03 18.29
CA VAL A 237 10.00 14.78 19.74
C VAL A 237 10.07 16.12 20.47
N ASN A 238 9.13 16.35 21.38
CA ASN A 238 9.05 17.51 22.25
C ASN A 238 9.34 17.04 23.68
N ILE A 239 10.49 17.46 24.21
CA ILE A 239 10.94 17.06 25.54
C ILE A 239 10.34 18.02 26.57
N GLY A 240 9.53 17.48 27.46
CA GLY A 240 8.98 18.18 28.61
C GLY A 240 10.00 18.35 29.75
N PRO A 241 9.67 19.14 30.78
CA PRO A 241 10.53 19.28 31.95
C PRO A 241 10.72 17.92 32.63
N ARG A 242 11.94 17.69 33.14
CA ARG A 242 12.25 16.47 33.88
C ARG A 242 11.40 16.40 35.15
N PRO A 243 10.61 15.33 35.38
CA PRO A 243 9.89 15.17 36.63
C PRO A 243 10.87 15.03 37.80
N SER A 244 10.45 15.47 39.00
CA SER A 244 11.22 15.22 40.23
C SER A 244 11.32 13.71 40.49
N GLU A 245 12.35 13.27 41.23
CA GLU A 245 12.66 11.85 41.47
C GLU A 245 11.47 11.06 42.06
N ASP A 246 10.63 11.72 42.88
CA ASP A 246 9.43 11.13 43.50
C ASP A 246 8.13 11.34 42.70
N ALA A 247 8.17 12.03 41.55
CA ALA A 247 6.97 12.30 40.76
C ALA A 247 6.61 11.09 39.87
N PRO A 248 5.31 10.86 39.61
CA PRO A 248 4.89 9.82 38.68
C PRO A 248 5.46 10.09 37.28
N LYS A 249 5.83 9.03 36.55
CA LYS A 249 6.33 9.15 35.17
C LYS A 249 5.31 9.92 34.32
N LEU A 250 5.82 10.88 33.55
CA LEU A 250 5.00 11.66 32.62
C LEU A 250 4.50 10.73 31.52
N ARG A 251 3.21 10.82 31.19
CA ARG A 251 2.65 10.05 30.08
C ARG A 251 3.14 10.62 28.75
N ILE A 252 3.18 9.76 27.73
CA ILE A 252 3.55 10.16 26.37
C ILE A 252 2.31 10.76 25.70
N ALA A 253 2.42 11.98 25.19
CA ALA A 253 1.41 12.61 24.34
C ALA A 253 1.76 12.36 22.86
N LEU A 254 0.80 11.93 22.05
CA LEU A 254 0.97 11.68 20.61
C LEU A 254 -0.08 12.48 19.82
N TRP A 255 0.35 13.21 18.80
CA TRP A 255 -0.55 13.92 17.88
C TRP A 255 0.12 14.15 16.52
N PHE A 256 -0.67 14.51 15.52
CA PHE A 256 -0.19 15.00 14.23
C PHE A 256 -0.36 16.52 14.13
N SER A 257 0.53 17.17 13.38
CA SER A 257 0.39 18.58 13.01
C SER A 257 0.76 18.81 11.54
N GLY A 258 0.33 19.94 10.98
CA GLY A 258 0.87 20.42 9.71
C GLY A 258 2.34 20.81 9.77
N ARG A 259 2.82 21.37 8.66
CA ARG A 259 4.20 21.82 8.50
C ARG A 259 4.61 22.89 9.51
N ASP A 260 3.73 23.83 9.79
CA ASP A 260 4.01 25.01 10.61
C ASP A 260 3.55 24.82 12.05
N GLU A 261 4.16 25.55 12.99
CA GLU A 261 3.78 25.45 14.41
C GLU A 261 2.39 26.00 14.71
N LYS A 262 1.91 26.91 13.84
CA LYS A 262 0.56 27.48 13.89
C LYS A 262 -0.45 26.67 13.10
N SER A 263 -0.04 25.54 12.52
CA SER A 263 -0.94 24.67 11.79
C SER A 263 -1.91 23.97 12.74
N THR A 264 -3.08 23.64 12.21
CA THR A 264 -4.05 22.79 12.88
C THR A 264 -3.41 21.46 13.32
N GLN A 265 -3.82 20.97 14.48
CA GLN A 265 -3.36 19.71 15.05
C GLN A 265 -4.47 18.66 15.02
N SER A 266 -4.11 17.38 15.05
CA SER A 266 -5.07 16.33 15.39
C SER A 266 -5.39 16.41 16.89
N LYS A 267 -6.36 15.61 17.33
CA LYS A 267 -6.48 15.28 18.75
C LYS A 267 -5.16 14.73 19.30
N THR A 268 -4.98 14.86 20.61
CA THR A 268 -3.84 14.26 21.32
C THR A 268 -4.29 12.97 21.99
N VAL A 269 -3.59 11.87 21.74
CA VAL A 269 -3.74 10.62 22.48
C VAL A 269 -2.65 10.51 23.52
N THR A 270 -2.98 9.95 24.68
CA THR A 270 -2.04 9.74 25.78
C THR A 270 -1.71 8.26 25.91
N ILE A 271 -0.41 7.92 25.89
CA ILE A 271 0.12 6.57 25.99
C ILE A 271 0.86 6.44 27.35
N PRO A 272 0.70 5.32 28.06
CA PRO A 272 1.50 5.01 29.26
C PRO A 272 3.02 4.98 28.97
N SER A 273 3.83 5.52 29.88
CA SER A 273 5.31 5.59 29.80
C SER A 273 6.03 4.57 30.69
N ASP A 274 5.27 3.60 31.21
CA ASP A 274 5.77 2.49 32.01
C ASP A 274 6.49 1.43 31.18
N HIS A 275 6.28 1.41 29.87
CA HIS A 275 6.93 0.48 28.95
C HIS A 275 8.36 0.91 28.62
N THR A 276 9.32 0.02 28.87
CA THR A 276 10.74 0.21 28.51
C THR A 276 11.15 -0.58 27.27
N ASP A 277 10.32 -1.52 26.81
CA ASP A 277 10.55 -2.30 25.60
C ASP A 277 10.23 -1.44 24.35
N PRO A 278 11.22 -1.14 23.49
CA PRO A 278 11.00 -0.38 22.25
C PRO A 278 9.96 -1.01 21.32
N THR A 279 9.81 -2.34 21.34
CA THR A 279 8.85 -3.06 20.49
C THR A 279 7.41 -2.80 20.92
N VAL A 280 7.17 -2.77 22.24
CA VAL A 280 5.86 -2.46 22.82
C VAL A 280 5.53 -0.99 22.54
N LEU A 281 6.49 -0.08 22.78
CA LEU A 281 6.34 1.34 22.47
C LEU A 281 6.03 1.58 20.99
N ARG A 282 6.73 0.89 20.08
CA ARG A 282 6.49 0.95 18.63
C ARG A 282 5.04 0.61 18.30
N ASN A 283 4.52 -0.50 18.82
CA ASN A 283 3.15 -0.93 18.55
C ASN A 283 2.13 0.04 19.16
N LEU A 284 2.35 0.54 20.38
CA LEU A 284 1.49 1.52 21.00
C LEU A 284 1.43 2.84 20.22
N VAL A 285 2.58 3.32 19.73
CA VAL A 285 2.66 4.53 18.90
C VAL A 285 1.94 4.30 17.56
N LEU A 286 2.15 3.17 16.90
CA LEU A 286 1.46 2.85 15.65
C LEU A 286 -0.05 2.74 15.82
N THR A 287 -0.53 1.98 16.81
CA THR A 287 -1.96 1.84 17.09
C THR A 287 -2.60 3.19 17.42
N SER A 288 -1.90 4.01 18.21
CA SER A 288 -2.37 5.36 18.56
C SER A 288 -2.38 6.29 17.36
N ALA A 289 -1.35 6.25 16.49
CA ALA A 289 -1.30 7.04 15.26
C ALA A 289 -2.42 6.62 14.29
N TYR A 290 -2.67 5.33 14.13
CA TYR A 290 -3.75 4.81 13.29
C TYR A 290 -5.11 5.26 13.82
N LYS A 291 -5.33 5.16 15.14
CA LYS A 291 -6.53 5.66 15.81
C LYS A 291 -6.75 7.15 15.56
N LEU A 292 -5.70 7.96 15.65
CA LEU A 292 -5.77 9.40 15.38
C LEU A 292 -6.26 9.69 13.96
N ILE A 293 -5.70 9.02 12.94
CA ILE A 293 -6.13 9.19 11.55
C ILE A 293 -7.60 8.78 11.38
N ARG A 294 -7.99 7.63 11.93
CA ARG A 294 -9.38 7.14 11.85
C ARG A 294 -10.37 8.10 12.47
N GLU A 295 -10.07 8.59 13.68
CA GLU A 295 -10.93 9.55 14.38
C GLU A 295 -11.00 10.87 13.63
N ASP A 296 -9.91 11.29 12.99
CA ASP A 296 -9.87 12.54 12.23
C ASP A 296 -10.71 12.45 10.96
N VAL A 297 -10.55 11.38 10.18
CA VAL A 297 -11.37 11.09 9.01
C VAL A 297 -12.85 11.04 9.40
N SER A 298 -13.20 10.27 10.44
CA SER A 298 -14.61 10.12 10.85
C SER A 298 -15.28 11.40 11.34
N SER A 299 -14.50 12.41 11.78
CA SER A 299 -15.03 13.65 12.33
C SER A 299 -15.01 14.84 11.36
N HIS A 300 -14.23 14.76 10.28
CA HIS A 300 -14.03 15.90 9.37
C HIS A 300 -14.34 15.61 7.91
N THR A 301 -14.63 14.36 7.53
CA THR A 301 -14.96 14.00 6.15
C THR A 301 -16.25 13.20 6.08
N GLU A 302 -16.82 13.11 4.88
CA GLU A 302 -17.96 12.23 4.58
C GLU A 302 -17.51 10.81 4.20
N PHE A 303 -16.20 10.58 4.13
CA PHE A 303 -15.63 9.29 3.80
C PHE A 303 -15.82 8.28 4.95
N GLN A 304 -15.92 7.02 4.57
CA GLN A 304 -15.90 5.91 5.51
C GLN A 304 -14.53 5.87 6.20
N ALA A 305 -14.57 5.94 7.53
CA ALA A 305 -13.35 5.80 8.32
C ALA A 305 -12.76 4.39 8.12
N PRO A 306 -11.41 4.25 8.09
CA PRO A 306 -10.75 2.95 8.01
C PRO A 306 -11.27 1.98 9.09
N ILE A 307 -11.07 0.68 8.93
CA ILE A 307 -11.52 -0.30 9.95
C ILE A 307 -10.80 -0.10 11.27
N ALA A 308 -11.45 -0.49 12.37
CA ALA A 308 -10.80 -0.50 13.67
C ALA A 308 -9.69 -1.55 13.68
N HIS A 309 -8.53 -1.18 14.24
CA HIS A 309 -7.48 -2.14 14.55
C HIS A 309 -7.99 -3.14 15.60
N GLN A 310 -7.61 -4.40 15.44
CA GLN A 310 -7.94 -5.48 16.36
C GLN A 310 -6.66 -6.03 16.98
N GLU A 311 -6.51 -5.89 18.30
CA GLU A 311 -5.40 -6.52 19.03
C GLU A 311 -5.53 -8.05 18.97
N PRO A 312 -4.42 -8.81 18.81
CA PRO A 312 -3.01 -8.40 18.88
C PRO A 312 -2.34 -8.18 17.50
N GLN A 313 -3.09 -7.89 16.44
CA GLN A 313 -2.53 -7.78 15.07
C GLN A 313 -1.53 -6.62 14.95
N ASP A 314 -0.55 -6.71 14.04
CA ASP A 314 0.31 -5.57 13.73
C ASP A 314 -0.53 -4.48 13.04
N PRO A 315 -0.55 -3.23 13.55
CA PRO A 315 -1.27 -2.13 12.90
C PRO A 315 -0.61 -1.65 11.60
N LEU A 316 0.67 -1.94 11.34
CA LEU A 316 1.39 -1.39 10.19
C LEU A 316 0.73 -1.68 8.83
N PRO A 317 0.30 -2.92 8.52
CA PRO A 317 -0.36 -3.23 7.24
C PRO A 317 -1.64 -2.43 7.01
N LEU A 318 -2.34 -1.99 8.07
CA LEU A 318 -3.57 -1.21 7.94
C LEU A 318 -3.31 0.17 7.32
N PHE A 319 -2.14 0.76 7.52
CA PHE A 319 -1.79 2.03 6.86
C PHE A 319 -1.64 1.90 5.35
N GLN A 320 -1.30 0.70 4.86
CA GLN A 320 -1.11 0.43 3.44
C GLN A 320 -2.38 -0.08 2.76
N SER A 321 -3.23 -0.81 3.50
CA SER A 321 -4.42 -1.44 2.92
C SER A 321 -5.73 -0.74 3.25
N SER A 322 -5.78 0.03 4.34
CA SER A 322 -7.02 0.59 4.91
C SER A 322 -7.07 2.11 4.88
N VAL A 323 -5.93 2.78 4.85
CA VAL A 323 -5.85 4.24 4.67
C VAL A 323 -5.56 4.51 3.20
N SER A 324 -6.60 4.89 2.45
CA SER A 324 -6.43 5.21 1.03
C SER A 324 -5.58 6.47 0.84
N ARG A 325 -5.02 6.60 -0.36
CA ARG A 325 -4.29 7.81 -0.77
C ARG A 325 -5.14 9.09 -0.67
N LEU A 326 -6.44 9.02 -0.91
CA LEU A 326 -7.34 10.17 -0.75
C LEU A 326 -7.53 10.53 0.73
N LEU A 327 -7.69 9.55 1.61
CA LEU A 327 -7.77 9.79 3.05
C LEU A 327 -6.49 10.43 3.59
N TRP A 328 -5.33 9.98 3.12
CA TRP A 328 -4.05 10.65 3.42
C TRP A 328 -4.03 12.11 2.97
N GLN A 329 -4.52 12.38 1.76
CA GLN A 329 -4.57 13.74 1.22
C GLN A 329 -5.49 14.64 2.06
N GLU A 330 -6.69 14.18 2.41
CA GLU A 330 -7.64 14.95 3.22
C GLU A 330 -7.11 15.23 4.62
N PHE A 331 -6.56 14.19 5.27
CA PHE A 331 -5.95 14.30 6.59
C PHE A 331 -4.83 15.36 6.60
N ALA A 332 -3.92 15.27 5.62
CA ALA A 332 -2.79 16.17 5.54
C ALA A 332 -3.19 17.60 5.12
N ARG A 333 -4.18 17.74 4.23
CA ARG A 333 -4.72 19.04 3.83
C ARG A 333 -5.32 19.78 5.01
N ARG A 334 -6.15 19.11 5.82
CA ARG A 334 -6.73 19.70 7.03
C ARG A 334 -5.65 20.15 8.01
N LEU A 335 -4.68 19.29 8.28
CA LEU A 335 -3.58 19.62 9.19
C LEU A 335 -2.74 20.81 8.72
N ASN A 336 -2.65 21.07 7.42
CA ASN A 336 -1.90 22.21 6.87
C ASN A 336 -2.72 23.51 6.75
N THR A 337 -3.90 23.58 7.37
CA THR A 337 -4.63 24.84 7.55
C THR A 337 -4.13 25.60 8.79
N PRO A 338 -4.21 26.94 8.84
CA PRO A 338 -3.95 27.70 10.06
C PRO A 338 -4.91 27.28 11.18
N ALA A 339 -4.39 27.14 12.40
CA ALA A 339 -5.23 26.89 13.57
C ALA A 339 -6.20 28.07 13.78
N PRO A 340 -7.46 27.80 14.15
CA PRO A 340 -8.49 28.82 14.37
C PRO A 340 -8.20 29.76 15.54
#